data_AF-A0A5J4R9Z3-F1
#
_entry.id   AF-A0A5J4R9Z3-F1
#
_cell.length_a   1.000
_cell.length_b   1.000
_cell.length_c   1.000
_cell.angle_alpha   90.00
_cell.angle_beta   90.00
_cell.angle_gamma   90.00
#
_symmetry.space_group_name_H-M   'P 1'
#
loop_
_entity.id
_entity.type
_entity.pdbx_description
1 polymer ?
#
loop_
_entity_poly.entity_id
_entity_poly.type
_entity_poly.pdbx_seq_one_letter_code
_entity_poly.pdbx_strand_id
1 'polypeptide(L)'
;MERNPKPSKYNGKAFVRSLLGYSTERFYQQTCINTYSKVACAKLYDRKIALRAADMLNDKVIPFFDRYEIPLMRILTDRGTE
;
A
#
# COMPACT_ATOMS: atom_id res chain seq x y z
N MET A 1 -25.93 23.15 4.40
CA MET A 1 -25.82 22.45 3.10
C MET A 1 -24.70 21.45 3.21
N GLU A 2 -25.04 20.23 3.61
CA GLU A 2 -24.10 19.12 3.73
C GLU A 2 -23.74 18.67 2.31
N ARG A 3 -22.48 18.88 1.90
CA ARG A 3 -22.02 18.44 0.58
C ARG A 3 -21.97 16.92 0.60
N ASN A 4 -23.03 16.30 0.08
CA ASN A 4 -23.07 14.87 -0.18
C ASN A 4 -21.88 14.55 -1.10
N PRO A 5 -20.86 13.80 -0.65
CA PRO A 5 -19.67 13.55 -1.46
C PRO A 5 -20.12 12.75 -2.69
N LYS A 6 -19.94 13.35 -3.89
CA LYS A 6 -20.17 12.63 -5.14
C LYS A 6 -19.34 11.33 -5.10
N PRO A 7 -19.87 10.17 -5.50
CA PRO A 7 -19.09 8.95 -5.52
C PRO A 7 -17.83 9.20 -6.36
N SER A 8 -16.68 9.15 -5.70
CA SER A 8 -15.38 9.37 -6.32
C SER A 8 -15.24 8.43 -7.52
N LYS A 9 -14.91 8.97 -8.68
CA LYS A 9 -14.65 8.19 -9.91
C LYS A 9 -13.44 7.24 -9.77
N TYR A 10 -12.69 7.35 -8.66
CA TYR A 10 -11.44 6.65 -8.40
C TYR A 10 -11.66 5.52 -7.41
N ASN A 11 -12.24 4.40 -7.88
CA ASN A 11 -12.37 3.18 -7.09
C ASN A 11 -11.05 2.38 -7.14
N GLY A 12 -10.03 2.87 -6.44
CA GLY A 12 -8.73 2.20 -6.33
C GLY A 12 -8.80 0.98 -5.41
N LYS A 13 -8.54 -0.22 -5.96
CA LYS A 13 -8.17 -1.40 -5.17
C LYS A 13 -6.64 -1.45 -5.10
N ALA A 14 -6.10 -1.31 -3.90
CA ALA A 14 -4.67 -1.46 -3.64
C ALA A 14 -4.39 -2.91 -3.21
N PHE A 15 -3.36 -3.52 -3.79
CA PHE A 15 -2.85 -4.83 -3.38
C PHE A 15 -1.51 -4.65 -2.68
N VAL A 16 -1.37 -5.21 -1.49
CA VAL A 16 -0.12 -5.17 -0.72
C VAL A 16 0.45 -6.57 -0.65
N ARG A 17 1.72 -6.73 -0.99
CA ARG A 17 2.44 -8.01 -0.96
C ARG A 17 3.87 -7.83 -0.49
N SER A 18 4.33 -8.78 0.31
CA SER A 18 5.72 -8.90 0.73
C SER A 18 6.49 -9.76 -0.26
N LEU A 19 7.64 -9.29 -0.71
CA LEU A 19 8.60 -10.02 -1.55
C LEU A 19 9.92 -10.14 -0.79
N LEU A 20 10.46 -11.34 -0.71
CA LEU A 20 11.78 -11.61 -0.15
C LEU A 20 12.83 -11.57 -1.25
N GLY A 21 13.83 -10.69 -1.10
CA GLY A 21 15.01 -10.63 -1.97
C GLY A 21 16.20 -11.35 -1.33
N TYR A 22 16.95 -12.12 -2.12
CA TYR A 22 18.15 -12.82 -1.68
C TYR A 22 19.37 -12.28 -2.44
N SER A 23 20.26 -11.55 -1.76
CA SER A 23 21.56 -11.17 -2.28
C SER A 23 22.52 -10.98 -1.12
N THR A 24 23.26 -12.05 -0.75
CA THR A 24 24.25 -12.14 0.36
C THR A 24 23.75 -11.79 1.78
N GLU A 25 22.77 -10.90 1.93
CA GLU A 25 21.97 -10.58 3.12
C GLU A 25 20.48 -10.70 2.76
N ARG A 26 19.61 -10.92 3.76
CA ARG A 26 18.15 -11.00 3.55
C ARG A 26 17.54 -9.61 3.60
N PHE A 27 16.94 -9.17 2.50
CA PHE A 27 16.15 -7.94 2.46
C PHE A 27 14.68 -8.26 2.18
N TYR A 28 13.80 -7.61 2.91
CA TYR A 28 12.35 -7.80 2.85
C TYR A 28 11.73 -6.58 2.19
N GLN A 29 11.14 -6.74 1.01
CA GLN A 29 10.48 -5.64 0.31
C GLN A 29 8.96 -5.74 0.48
N GLN A 30 8.34 -4.69 1.02
CA GLN A 30 6.90 -4.54 0.93
C GLN A 30 6.55 -3.74 -0.33
N THR A 31 5.63 -4.25 -1.13
CA THR A 31 5.16 -3.59 -2.35
C THR A 31 3.65 -3.37 -2.26
N CYS A 32 3.20 -2.17 -2.61
CA CYS A 32 1.79 -1.79 -2.71
C CYS A 32 1.51 -1.35 -4.14
N ILE A 33 0.53 -1.95 -4.79
CA ILE A 33 0.16 -1.66 -6.18
C ILE A 33 -1.30 -1.23 -6.22
N ASN A 34 -1.57 -0.02 -6.69
CA ASN A 34 -2.94 0.39 -7.00
C ASN A 34 -3.29 0.03 -8.44
N THR A 35 -4.29 -0.83 -8.60
CA THR A 35 -4.75 -1.33 -9.89
C THR A 35 -5.41 -0.26 -10.76
N TYR A 36 -6.02 0.76 -10.14
CA TYR A 36 -6.70 1.82 -10.89
C TYR A 36 -5.72 2.87 -11.40
N SER A 37 -4.88 3.43 -10.52
CA SER A 37 -3.95 4.51 -10.90
C SER A 37 -2.66 4.00 -11.55
N LYS A 38 -2.44 2.69 -11.59
CA LYS A 38 -1.18 2.07 -12.05
C LYS A 38 0.06 2.60 -11.30
N VAL A 39 -0.12 3.01 -10.05
CA VAL A 39 0.96 3.46 -9.17
C VAL A 39 1.40 2.30 -8.29
N ALA A 40 2.70 2.12 -8.16
CA ALA A 40 3.30 1.18 -7.21
C ALA A 40 4.22 1.92 -6.23
N CYS A 41 4.16 1.54 -4.97
CA CYS A 41 5.10 1.95 -3.94
C CYS A 41 5.88 0.72 -3.48
N ALA A 42 7.15 0.89 -3.12
CA ALA A 42 7.95 -0.15 -2.50
C ALA A 42 8.73 0.42 -1.31
N LYS A 43 8.86 -0.36 -0.24
CA LYS A 43 9.70 -0.04 0.92
C LYS A 43 10.50 -1.27 1.31
N LEU A 44 11.80 -1.07 1.50
CA LEU A 44 12.74 -2.13 1.86
C LEU A 44 12.94 -2.16 3.37
N TYR A 45 13.02 -3.35 3.93
CA TYR A 45 13.24 -3.62 5.33
C TYR A 45 14.35 -4.65 5.51
N ASP A 46 15.04 -4.52 6.64
CA ASP A 46 16.05 -5.43 7.15
C ASP A 46 15.46 -6.73 7.70
N ARG A 47 14.21 -6.69 8.19
CA ARG A 47 13.58 -7.76 8.95
C ARG A 47 12.12 -8.01 8.57
N LYS A 48 11.76 -9.30 8.62
CA LYS A 48 10.40 -9.85 8.46
C LYS A 48 9.56 -9.64 9.74
N ILE A 49 8.71 -8.62 9.78
CA ILE A 49 7.91 -8.30 10.98
C ILE A 49 6.49 -7.92 10.56
N ALA A 50 5.48 -8.31 11.35
CA ALA A 50 4.07 -8.08 11.04
C ALA A 50 3.60 -6.61 11.00
N LEU A 51 4.45 -5.68 11.44
CA LEU A 51 4.13 -4.25 11.43
C LEU A 51 4.55 -3.57 10.12
N ARG A 52 5.33 -4.25 9.26
CA ARG A 52 5.92 -3.64 8.06
C ARG A 52 4.88 -3.23 7.01
N ALA A 53 3.79 -3.99 6.89
CA ALA A 53 2.68 -3.63 6.01
C ALA A 53 1.99 -2.34 6.48
N ALA A 54 1.66 -2.24 7.77
CA ALA A 54 1.06 -1.04 8.35
C ALA A 54 1.98 0.19 8.28
N ASP A 55 3.27 0.01 8.57
CA ASP A 55 4.28 1.07 8.45
C ASP A 55 4.37 1.61 7.03
N MET A 56 4.43 0.74 6.02
CA MET A 56 4.46 1.15 4.62
C MET A 56 3.19 1.92 4.23
N LEU A 57 2.02 1.44 4.69
CA LEU A 57 0.75 2.09 4.40
C LEU A 57 0.69 3.51 4.96
N ASN A 58 1.10 3.69 6.22
CA ASN A 58 1.07 4.98 6.90
C ASN A 58 2.14 5.96 6.39
N ASP A 59 3.35 5.48 6.09
CA ASP A 59 4.47 6.34 5.68
C ASP A 59 4.40 6.74 4.19
N LYS A 60 3.99 5.82 3.30
CA LYS A 60 4.06 6.05 1.85
C LYS A 60 2.72 6.09 1.15
N VAL A 61 1.85 5.11 1.42
CA VAL A 61 0.66 4.88 0.61
C VAL A 61 -0.42 5.91 0.92
N ILE A 62 -0.84 6.03 2.19
CA ILE A 62 -1.91 6.94 2.59
C ILE A 62 -1.56 8.39 2.27
N PRO A 63 -0.37 8.93 2.66
CA PRO A 63 -0.03 10.31 2.34
C PRO A 63 0.06 10.60 0.84
N PHE A 64 0.47 9.62 0.04
CA PHE A 64 0.50 9.76 -1.42
C PHE A 64 -0.91 9.94 -1.98
N PHE A 65 -1.85 9.06 -1.63
CA PHE A 65 -3.22 9.14 -2.17
C PHE A 65 -4.01 10.33 -1.62
N ASP A 66 -3.78 10.69 -0.35
CA ASP A 66 -4.42 11.85 0.29
C ASP A 66 -4.07 13.17 -0.42
N ARG A 67 -2.81 13.32 -0.86
CA ARG A 67 -2.36 14.49 -1.64
C ARG A 67 -3.13 14.67 -2.96
N TYR A 68 -3.61 13.58 -3.55
CA TYR A 68 -4.39 13.62 -4.80
C TYR A 68 -5.91 13.55 -4.55
N GLU A 69 -6.35 13.63 -3.30
CA GLU A 69 -7.75 13.49 -2.89
C GLU A 69 -8.39 12.19 -3.39
N ILE A 70 -7.59 11.11 -3.50
CA ILE A 70 -8.03 9.80 -3.96
C ILE A 70 -8.40 8.93 -2.75
N PRO A 71 -9.67 8.54 -2.57
CA PRO A 71 -10.06 7.70 -1.45
C PRO A 71 -9.54 6.27 -1.61
N LEU A 72 -8.81 5.78 -0.59
CA LEU A 72 -8.43 4.38 -0.47
C LEU A 72 -9.61 3.57 0.07
N MET A 73 -10.31 2.86 -0.80
CA MET A 73 -11.54 2.15 -0.44
C MET A 73 -11.27 0.77 0.19
N ARG A 74 -10.32 0.02 -0.36
CA ARG A 74 -9.94 -1.31 0.12
C ARG A 74 -8.47 -1.59 -0.15
N ILE A 75 -7.87 -2.26 0.82
CA ILE A 75 -6.54 -2.85 0.70
C ILE A 75 -6.73 -4.37 0.71
N LEU A 76 -6.20 -5.03 -0.32
CA LEU A 76 -6.16 -6.47 -0.44
C LEU A 76 -4.77 -6.94 -0.06
N THR A 77 -4.65 -7.68 1.03
CA THR A 77 -3.44 -8.39 1.41
C THR A 77 -3.59 -9.86 1.03
N ASP A 78 -2.47 -10.55 0.81
CA ASP A 78 -2.47 -12.00 0.79
C ASP A 78 -2.64 -12.56 2.21
N ARG A 79 -2.70 -13.89 2.34
CA ARG A 79 -2.69 -14.58 3.65
C ARG A 79 -1.28 -14.64 4.24
N GLY A 80 -0.53 -13.54 4.15
CA GLY A 80 0.74 -13.40 4.85
C GLY A 80 0.55 -13.45 6.36
N THR A 81 1.56 -13.94 7.07
CA THR A 81 1.65 -13.86 8.54
C THR A 81 2.35 -12.59 9.01
N GLU A 82 2.60 -11.67 8.08
CA GLU A 82 3.20 -10.36 8.28
C GLU A 82 2.14 -9.24 8.19
#